data_AF-A0A934DM54-F1
#
_entry.id   AF-A0A934DM54-F1
#
_cell.length_a   1.000
_cell.length_b   1.000
_cell.length_c   1.000
_cell.angle_alpha   90.00
_cell.angle_beta   90.00
_cell.angle_gamma   90.00
#
_symmetry.space_group_name_H-M   'P 1'
#
loop_
_entity.id
_entity.type
_entity.pdbx_description
1 polymer ?
#
loop_
_entity_poly.entity_id
_entity_poly.type
_entity_poly.pdbx_seq_one_letter_code
_entity_poly.pdbx_strand_id
1 'polypeptide(L)'
;MPISPRRLVSRCLCLLPYLLALACASQPPSQEAGRLGSPAPTGLEGLCAENAGPPRVERISEHVWAAIGYDIANTVVISTSEGLVVVDAGMTPARARETMAALRQVVPWGPVKALVYTHSHMDHIGGATVWAPEGTPIWGTAETSAHLLKQYGRFKQAEVVRGSRQLGLRVPQELLPCSALGRRADLDRKGEVGLLLPDHAFSGTHALNIGGLEIVLVEAPGETHDHLFVWLPGERTLIAGDDFYWTFPNLYTIRGASPRPVDQWIKSLDAMRARAPEHLIPCHTKALHGAEAINQALTDYRDAIQWVRDQVVRRANQGQDIDTIAREVKLPPHLAGKPYLQETYGQVDWSAKAIYVNNLGWFDGRPQRLYPLEAREAAAREVELLGGAGRVLELARQGLAQDDPRWAAHLLAKLQDAGLATGALAGPWQEAQAAALEALARQTANTNGRAYLLESAQELRQGLEPLPKPRMPARTARQIPVEFLLEQMAANLDPTASLEVHQSLVLVLPDLGRRYVITQRRGVAEVIAGEALPGTPGPLATLSMDSNDLRQMVLGFQGPLALHAAGKITVEGSWLKALAFLARFQPAAGGGA
;
A
#
# COMPACT_ATOMS: atom_id res chain seq x y z
N MET A 1 -36.96 62.17 14.11
CA MET A 1 -37.76 62.12 12.85
C MET A 1 -36.92 61.39 11.82
N PRO A 2 -37.45 60.34 11.16
CA PRO A 2 -38.46 60.52 10.12
C PRO A 2 -39.68 59.56 10.20
N ILE A 3 -40.68 59.93 9.40
CA ILE A 3 -42.04 59.41 9.19
C ILE A 3 -41.99 58.45 7.96
N SER A 4 -42.40 57.16 8.07
CA SER A 4 -43.63 56.48 7.53
C SER A 4 -43.82 56.46 5.99
N PRO A 5 -44.59 55.54 5.32
CA PRO A 5 -45.39 54.38 5.79
C PRO A 5 -45.33 53.05 4.97
N ARG A 6 -45.69 51.97 5.69
CA ARG A 6 -46.55 50.79 5.39
C ARG A 6 -47.09 50.48 3.97
N ARG A 7 -47.13 49.17 3.63
CA ARG A 7 -48.32 48.30 3.36
C ARG A 7 -47.89 46.81 3.34
N LEU A 8 -48.27 45.99 4.33
CA LEU A 8 -49.39 45.02 4.40
C LEU A 8 -49.31 43.85 3.39
N VAL A 9 -48.99 42.60 3.78
CA VAL A 9 -49.73 41.54 4.54
C VAL A 9 -50.31 40.46 3.60
N SER A 10 -49.89 39.20 3.77
CA SER A 10 -50.73 37.98 3.94
C SER A 10 -49.82 36.76 4.19
N ARG A 11 -49.76 36.19 5.41
CA ARG A 11 -50.44 34.96 5.89
C ARG A 11 -50.03 33.69 5.09
N CYS A 12 -49.50 32.62 5.68
CA CYS A 12 -50.02 31.85 6.82
C CYS A 12 -48.93 31.18 7.68
N LEU A 13 -49.15 31.24 9.01
CA LEU A 13 -48.66 30.31 10.03
C LEU A 13 -49.37 28.94 9.93
N CYS A 14 -48.70 27.89 10.41
CA CYS A 14 -49.11 27.02 11.54
C CYS A 14 -48.16 25.80 11.60
N LEU A 15 -47.23 25.72 12.55
CA LEU A 15 -47.38 25.23 13.95
C LEU A 15 -47.55 23.70 14.06
N LEU A 16 -46.43 23.05 14.41
CA LEU A 16 -46.16 21.96 15.38
C LEU A 16 -47.35 21.17 15.99
N PRO A 17 -47.17 19.88 16.37
CA PRO A 17 -46.57 19.63 17.69
C PRO A 17 -45.71 18.37 17.89
N TYR A 18 -44.83 18.51 18.90
CA TYR A 18 -44.28 17.46 19.76
C TYR A 18 -45.37 16.59 20.38
N LEU A 19 -45.11 15.28 20.53
CA LEU A 19 -45.31 14.49 21.77
C LEU A 19 -45.06 12.99 21.49
N LEU A 20 -44.00 12.42 22.08
CA LEU A 20 -44.09 11.23 22.93
C LEU A 20 -42.70 10.92 23.50
N ALA A 21 -42.54 11.28 24.77
CA ALA A 21 -41.53 10.74 25.66
C ALA A 21 -42.24 9.91 26.73
N LEU A 22 -41.60 8.80 27.10
CA LEU A 22 -41.75 7.90 28.27
C LEU A 22 -41.69 6.46 27.77
N ALA A 23 -40.91 5.53 28.32
CA ALA A 23 -39.84 5.53 29.29
C ALA A 23 -39.21 4.14 29.21
N CYS A 24 -37.90 4.02 29.41
CA CYS A 24 -37.32 2.96 30.23
C CYS A 24 -35.87 3.35 30.51
N ALA A 25 -35.64 3.76 31.76
CA ALA A 25 -34.32 3.89 32.33
C ALA A 25 -33.70 2.50 32.45
N SER A 26 -32.62 2.25 31.72
CA SER A 26 -31.67 1.20 32.05
C SER A 26 -30.38 1.87 32.52
N GLN A 27 -29.94 1.48 33.71
CA GLN A 27 -28.70 1.92 34.35
C GLN A 27 -27.51 1.85 33.37
N PRO A 28 -26.52 2.75 33.50
CA PRO A 28 -25.27 2.57 32.77
C PRO A 28 -24.62 1.27 33.28
N PRO A 29 -24.22 0.33 32.40
CA PRO A 29 -23.38 -0.76 32.85
C PRO A 29 -22.08 -0.14 33.39
N SER A 30 -21.70 -0.59 34.59
CA SER A 30 -20.43 -0.28 35.22
C SER A 30 -19.30 -0.37 34.18
N GLN A 31 -18.48 0.68 34.11
CA GLN A 31 -17.20 0.65 33.39
C GLN A 31 -16.32 -0.44 33.99
N GLU A 32 -16.38 -1.65 33.43
CA GLU A 32 -15.20 -2.49 33.38
C GLU A 32 -14.31 -1.89 32.30
N ALA A 33 -13.15 -1.37 32.73
CA ALA A 33 -12.06 -1.01 31.84
C ALA A 33 -11.84 -2.16 30.85
N GLY A 34 -12.12 -1.90 29.58
CA GLY A 34 -12.03 -2.88 28.51
C GLY A 34 -10.65 -3.52 28.53
N ARG A 35 -10.59 -4.78 28.97
CA ARG A 35 -9.44 -5.65 28.79
C ARG A 35 -9.28 -5.86 27.29
N LEU A 36 -8.42 -5.05 26.67
CA LEU A 36 -7.86 -5.31 25.34
C LEU A 36 -6.83 -6.43 25.45
N GLY A 37 -7.32 -7.62 25.81
CA GLY A 37 -6.59 -8.87 25.76
C GLY A 37 -7.42 -9.84 24.96
N SER A 38 -7.37 -9.72 23.63
CA SER A 38 -7.79 -10.85 22.79
C SER A 38 -6.81 -11.99 23.09
N PRO A 39 -7.28 -13.20 23.43
CA PRO A 39 -6.39 -14.35 23.47
C PRO A 39 -5.70 -14.50 22.11
N ALA A 40 -4.56 -15.19 22.08
CA ALA A 40 -3.94 -15.59 20.83
C ALA A 40 -5.02 -16.18 19.90
N PRO A 41 -5.02 -15.88 18.59
CA PRO A 41 -6.11 -16.31 17.73
C PRO A 41 -5.94 -17.81 17.50
N THR A 42 -6.58 -18.60 18.34
CA THR A 42 -7.11 -19.91 17.97
C THR A 42 -7.92 -19.68 16.69
N GLY A 43 -7.31 -19.93 15.52
CA GLY A 43 -7.96 -19.70 14.24
C GLY A 43 -7.09 -19.18 13.10
N LEU A 44 -5.91 -18.57 13.34
CA LEU A 44 -5.09 -18.08 12.21
C LEU A 44 -4.62 -19.23 11.30
N GLU A 45 -4.19 -20.36 11.89
CA GLU A 45 -3.85 -21.56 11.12
C GLU A 45 -5.04 -22.11 10.33
N GLY A 46 -6.23 -22.15 10.95
CA GLY A 46 -7.47 -22.59 10.29
C GLY A 46 -7.87 -21.67 9.14
N LEU A 47 -7.81 -20.36 9.35
CA LEU A 47 -8.04 -19.35 8.31
C LEU A 47 -7.04 -19.48 7.16
N CYS A 48 -5.74 -19.63 7.48
CA CYS A 48 -4.70 -19.84 6.48
C CYS A 48 -4.95 -21.11 5.67
N ALA A 49 -5.35 -22.20 6.32
CA ALA A 49 -5.69 -23.46 5.68
C ALA A 49 -6.93 -23.35 4.78
N GLU A 50 -7.95 -22.59 5.20
CA GLU A 50 -9.19 -22.42 4.46
C GLU A 50 -9.05 -21.46 3.26
N ASN A 51 -8.37 -20.33 3.44
CA ASN A 51 -8.30 -19.26 2.45
C ASN A 51 -7.17 -19.45 1.45
N ALA A 52 -5.96 -19.79 1.92
CA ALA A 52 -4.82 -20.05 1.06
C ALA A 52 -4.72 -21.56 0.76
N GLY A 53 -4.62 -22.36 1.83
CA GLY A 53 -4.47 -23.81 1.76
C GLY A 53 -3.21 -24.25 0.99
N PRO A 54 -3.07 -25.56 0.71
CA PRO A 54 -2.03 -26.03 -0.19
C PRO A 54 -2.25 -25.51 -1.62
N PRO A 55 -1.17 -25.25 -2.39
CA PRO A 55 -1.27 -24.80 -3.77
C PRO A 55 -2.11 -25.75 -4.64
N ARG A 56 -3.02 -25.21 -5.43
CA ARG A 56 -3.92 -25.99 -6.30
C ARG A 56 -4.45 -25.17 -7.47
N VAL A 57 -4.85 -25.86 -8.53
CA VAL A 57 -5.54 -25.26 -9.68
C VAL A 57 -7.00 -25.72 -9.67
N GLU A 58 -7.91 -24.76 -9.67
CA GLU A 58 -9.36 -25.01 -9.72
C GLU A 58 -9.90 -24.58 -11.08
N ARG A 59 -10.72 -25.44 -11.70
CA ARG A 59 -11.56 -25.04 -12.84
C ARG A 59 -12.82 -24.38 -12.29
N ILE A 60 -12.98 -23.08 -12.52
CA ILE A 60 -14.07 -22.28 -11.94
C ILE A 60 -15.32 -22.35 -12.81
N SER A 61 -15.14 -22.23 -14.13
CA SER A 61 -16.19 -22.31 -15.13
C SER A 61 -15.67 -23.00 -16.39
N GLU A 62 -16.40 -22.95 -17.51
CA GLU A 62 -16.03 -23.66 -18.73
C GLU A 62 -14.63 -23.26 -19.22
N HIS A 63 -14.34 -21.95 -19.27
CA HIS A 63 -13.10 -21.40 -19.81
C HIS A 63 -12.16 -20.80 -18.75
N VAL A 64 -12.50 -20.85 -17.46
CA VAL A 64 -11.74 -20.13 -16.42
C VAL A 64 -11.13 -21.08 -15.40
N TRP A 65 -9.82 -20.93 -15.16
CA TRP A 65 -9.06 -21.65 -14.13
C TRP A 65 -8.35 -20.66 -13.21
N ALA A 66 -8.35 -20.94 -11.91
CA ALA A 66 -7.62 -20.16 -10.91
C ALA A 66 -6.52 -21.02 -10.27
N ALA A 67 -5.28 -20.51 -10.27
CA ALA A 67 -4.18 -21.10 -9.51
C ALA A 67 -4.10 -20.40 -8.14
N ILE A 68 -4.46 -21.13 -7.09
CA ILE A 68 -4.62 -20.61 -5.72
C ILE A 68 -3.49 -21.14 -4.84
N GLY A 69 -2.91 -20.28 -4.00
CA GLY A 69 -1.91 -20.65 -2.99
C GLY A 69 -0.48 -20.87 -3.51
N TYR A 70 -0.21 -20.66 -4.81
CA TYR A 70 1.15 -20.71 -5.37
C TYR A 70 1.99 -19.47 -5.02
N ASP A 71 1.34 -18.34 -4.79
CA ASP A 71 1.92 -17.04 -4.40
C ASP A 71 1.01 -16.32 -3.38
N ILE A 72 1.31 -15.07 -3.03
CA ILE A 72 0.39 -14.22 -2.25
C ILE A 72 -0.91 -14.01 -3.06
N ALA A 73 -0.78 -13.61 -4.33
CA ALA A 73 -1.88 -13.49 -5.26
C ALA A 73 -2.12 -14.79 -6.05
N ASN A 74 -3.38 -14.99 -6.43
CA ASN A 74 -3.80 -15.99 -7.38
C ASN A 74 -3.48 -15.50 -8.80
N THR A 75 -3.20 -16.44 -9.70
CA THR A 75 -3.20 -16.18 -11.14
C THR A 75 -4.41 -16.87 -11.76
N VAL A 76 -5.19 -16.13 -12.55
CA VAL A 76 -6.34 -16.67 -13.26
C VAL A 76 -6.02 -16.79 -14.75
N VAL A 77 -6.37 -17.92 -15.36
CA VAL A 77 -6.21 -18.17 -16.79
C VAL A 77 -7.58 -18.41 -17.41
N ILE A 78 -7.88 -17.61 -18.43
CA ILE A 78 -9.03 -17.80 -19.30
C ILE A 78 -8.52 -18.46 -20.58
N SER A 79 -8.91 -19.72 -20.82
CA SER A 79 -8.50 -20.47 -22.02
C SER A 79 -9.54 -20.36 -23.11
N THR A 80 -9.12 -19.93 -24.30
CA THR A 80 -9.99 -19.74 -25.48
C THR A 80 -9.49 -20.60 -26.64
N SER A 81 -10.26 -20.67 -27.73
CA SER A 81 -9.85 -21.36 -28.95
C SER A 81 -8.60 -20.77 -29.62
N GLU A 82 -8.25 -19.51 -29.34
CA GLU A 82 -7.08 -18.83 -29.92
C GLU A 82 -5.86 -18.77 -28.99
N GLY A 83 -6.05 -19.05 -27.70
CA GLY A 83 -4.99 -18.95 -26.69
C GLY A 83 -5.50 -18.47 -25.34
N LEU A 84 -4.58 -18.00 -24.50
CA LEU A 84 -4.83 -17.70 -23.10
C LEU A 84 -4.93 -16.19 -22.85
N VAL A 85 -5.88 -15.78 -22.02
CA VAL A 85 -5.83 -14.50 -21.30
C VAL A 85 -5.42 -14.79 -19.87
N VAL A 86 -4.33 -14.18 -19.42
CA VAL A 86 -3.82 -14.32 -18.05
C VAL A 86 -4.23 -13.09 -17.27
N VAL A 87 -4.83 -13.26 -16.11
CA VAL A 87 -5.16 -12.18 -15.18
C VAL A 87 -4.26 -12.33 -13.96
N ASP A 88 -3.42 -11.31 -13.75
CA ASP A 88 -2.37 -11.19 -12.75
C ASP A 88 -1.22 -12.23 -12.85
N ALA A 89 -0.01 -11.77 -12.56
CA ALA A 89 1.24 -12.42 -12.92
C ALA A 89 2.02 -13.03 -11.75
N GLY A 90 1.57 -12.84 -10.50
CA GLY A 90 2.32 -13.21 -9.30
C GLY A 90 3.39 -12.20 -8.91
N MET A 91 4.00 -12.39 -7.74
CA MET A 91 4.97 -11.49 -7.09
C MET A 91 6.34 -11.53 -7.75
N THR A 92 6.74 -12.68 -8.30
CA THR A 92 8.07 -12.87 -8.88
C THR A 92 8.03 -13.80 -10.09
N PRO A 93 9.00 -13.71 -11.02
CA PRO A 93 9.14 -14.68 -12.10
C PRO A 93 9.28 -16.12 -11.61
N ALA A 94 9.96 -16.33 -10.47
CA ALA A 94 10.17 -17.67 -9.95
C ALA A 94 8.87 -18.32 -9.43
N ARG A 95 7.94 -17.52 -8.91
CA ARG A 95 6.59 -17.98 -8.53
C ARG A 95 5.66 -18.13 -9.72
N ALA A 96 5.75 -17.20 -10.66
CA ALA A 96 5.03 -17.26 -11.93
C ALA A 96 5.36 -18.55 -12.71
N ARG A 97 6.63 -18.98 -12.76
CA ARG A 97 7.04 -20.24 -13.39
C ARG A 97 6.46 -21.48 -12.72
N GLU A 98 6.41 -21.50 -11.38
CA GLU A 98 5.78 -22.60 -10.63
C GLU A 98 4.28 -22.68 -10.92
N THR A 99 3.62 -21.53 -10.91
CA THR A 99 2.19 -21.38 -11.24
C THR A 99 1.89 -21.80 -12.67
N MET A 100 2.68 -21.33 -13.64
CA MET A 100 2.58 -21.70 -15.05
C MET A 100 2.76 -23.22 -15.25
N ALA A 101 3.71 -23.84 -14.55
CA ALA A 101 3.95 -25.27 -14.66
C ALA A 101 2.74 -26.09 -14.19
N ALA A 102 2.06 -25.66 -13.12
CA ALA A 102 0.85 -26.31 -12.64
C ALA A 102 -0.33 -26.11 -13.60
N LEU A 103 -0.57 -24.88 -14.07
CA LEU A 103 -1.66 -24.59 -15.01
C LEU A 103 -1.50 -25.36 -16.33
N ARG A 104 -0.27 -25.50 -16.84
CA ARG A 104 0.03 -26.27 -18.06
C ARG A 104 -0.42 -27.72 -18.02
N GLN A 105 -0.57 -28.30 -16.83
CA GLN A 105 -0.97 -29.71 -16.69
C GLN A 105 -2.47 -29.93 -16.89
N VAL A 106 -3.29 -28.90 -16.67
CA VAL A 106 -4.76 -29.06 -16.56
C VAL A 106 -5.55 -28.11 -17.44
N VAL A 107 -4.95 -26.98 -17.85
CA VAL A 107 -5.58 -26.01 -18.73
C VAL A 107 -5.35 -26.42 -20.19
N PRO A 108 -6.35 -26.34 -21.09
CA PRO A 108 -6.13 -26.38 -22.52
C PRO A 108 -5.15 -25.27 -22.93
N TRP A 109 -3.88 -25.63 -23.08
CA TRP A 109 -2.79 -24.67 -23.15
C TRP A 109 -2.63 -24.08 -24.55
N GLY A 110 -2.41 -22.78 -24.63
CA GLY A 110 -2.17 -22.06 -25.88
C GLY A 110 -1.19 -20.91 -25.70
N PRO A 111 -0.90 -20.14 -26.75
CA PRO A 111 -0.11 -18.91 -26.63
C PRO A 111 -0.84 -17.91 -25.73
N VAL A 112 -0.10 -17.15 -24.92
CA VAL A 112 -0.68 -16.03 -24.18
C VAL A 112 -1.02 -14.92 -25.17
N LYS A 113 -2.30 -14.58 -25.27
CA LYS A 113 -2.84 -13.55 -26.17
C LYS A 113 -2.96 -12.19 -25.48
N ALA A 114 -3.15 -12.18 -24.18
CA ALA A 114 -3.20 -10.98 -23.36
C ALA A 114 -2.79 -11.30 -21.91
N LEU A 115 -2.05 -10.38 -21.30
CA LEU A 115 -1.88 -10.30 -19.85
C LEU A 115 -2.69 -9.11 -19.36
N VAL A 116 -3.52 -9.31 -18.35
CA VAL A 116 -4.35 -8.27 -17.74
C VAL A 116 -3.87 -8.09 -16.30
N TYR A 117 -3.55 -6.86 -15.92
CA TYR A 117 -3.35 -6.50 -14.53
C TYR A 117 -4.66 -6.00 -13.95
N THR A 118 -5.11 -6.62 -12.86
CA THR A 118 -6.21 -6.05 -12.08
C THR A 118 -5.79 -4.73 -11.46
N HIS A 119 -4.54 -4.62 -10.99
CA HIS A 119 -3.95 -3.38 -10.49
C HIS A 119 -2.42 -3.49 -10.32
N SER A 120 -1.78 -2.38 -9.96
CA SER A 120 -0.32 -2.19 -9.92
C SER A 120 0.41 -2.66 -8.65
N HIS A 121 -0.19 -3.47 -7.78
CA HIS A 121 0.57 -4.06 -6.67
C HIS A 121 1.52 -5.16 -7.16
N MET A 122 2.67 -5.30 -6.48
CA MET A 122 3.78 -6.15 -6.94
C MET A 122 3.41 -7.63 -7.07
N ASP A 123 2.54 -8.14 -6.21
CA ASP A 123 1.99 -9.49 -6.26
C ASP A 123 1.14 -9.79 -7.51
N HIS A 124 0.71 -8.76 -8.24
CA HIS A 124 -0.11 -8.91 -9.44
C HIS A 124 0.69 -8.71 -10.73
N ILE A 125 1.86 -8.09 -10.65
CA ILE A 125 2.64 -7.66 -11.83
C ILE A 125 4.09 -8.15 -11.82
N GLY A 126 4.59 -8.59 -10.67
CA GLY A 126 6.00 -8.85 -10.44
C GLY A 126 6.55 -10.05 -11.22
N GLY A 127 5.69 -10.96 -11.67
CA GLY A 127 6.03 -12.11 -12.51
C GLY A 127 5.78 -11.94 -14.01
N ALA A 128 5.46 -10.74 -14.49
CA ALA A 128 4.93 -10.52 -15.85
C ALA A 128 5.84 -11.02 -16.99
N THR A 129 7.16 -10.97 -16.86
CA THR A 129 8.10 -11.49 -17.89
C THR A 129 7.93 -12.97 -18.19
N VAL A 130 7.32 -13.75 -17.31
CA VAL A 130 7.04 -15.18 -17.53
C VAL A 130 5.80 -15.36 -18.41
N TRP A 131 4.81 -14.48 -18.27
CA TRP A 131 3.53 -14.55 -18.95
C TRP A 131 3.50 -13.77 -20.27
N ALA A 132 4.27 -12.68 -20.36
CA ALA A 132 4.27 -11.77 -21.49
C ALA A 132 5.63 -11.75 -22.22
N PRO A 133 5.91 -12.75 -23.08
CA PRO A 133 7.01 -12.66 -24.03
C PRO A 133 6.85 -11.41 -24.92
N GLU A 134 7.92 -11.01 -25.60
CA GLU A 134 7.92 -9.80 -26.43
C GLU A 134 6.77 -9.78 -27.45
N GLY A 135 6.06 -8.66 -27.52
CA GLY A 135 4.86 -8.50 -28.36
C GLY A 135 3.54 -8.98 -27.74
N THR A 136 3.53 -9.55 -26.54
CA THR A 136 2.27 -9.88 -25.83
C THR A 136 1.61 -8.61 -25.30
N PRO A 137 0.36 -8.30 -25.68
CA PRO A 137 -0.40 -7.17 -25.14
C PRO A 137 -0.55 -7.27 -23.62
N ILE A 138 -0.23 -6.18 -22.91
CA ILE A 138 -0.37 -6.05 -21.47
C ILE A 138 -1.39 -4.95 -21.18
N TRP A 139 -2.52 -5.35 -20.62
CA TRP A 139 -3.66 -4.49 -20.33
C TRP A 139 -3.68 -4.03 -18.88
N GLY A 140 -4.01 -2.77 -18.67
CA GLY A 140 -4.31 -2.17 -17.37
C GLY A 140 -5.20 -0.95 -17.53
N THR A 141 -5.56 -0.28 -16.45
CA THR A 141 -6.25 1.01 -16.53
C THR A 141 -5.28 2.11 -16.95
N ALA A 142 -5.81 3.27 -17.37
CA ALA A 142 -5.02 4.46 -17.66
C ALA A 142 -4.17 4.93 -16.47
N GLU A 143 -4.55 4.58 -15.24
CA GLU A 143 -3.84 4.97 -14.04
C GLU A 143 -2.74 3.98 -13.63
N THR A 144 -2.71 2.75 -14.16
CA THR A 144 -1.83 1.67 -13.68
C THR A 144 -0.36 2.07 -13.62
N SER A 145 0.19 2.62 -14.69
CA SER A 145 1.60 3.05 -14.73
C SER A 145 1.87 4.21 -13.77
N ALA A 146 0.97 5.19 -13.68
CA ALA A 146 1.14 6.35 -12.80
C ALA A 146 1.06 5.95 -11.32
N HIS A 147 0.09 5.11 -10.96
CA HIS A 147 -0.09 4.60 -9.60
C HIS A 147 1.13 3.78 -9.16
N LEU A 148 1.62 2.88 -10.02
CA LEU A 148 2.82 2.07 -9.76
C LEU A 148 4.03 2.95 -9.42
N LEU A 149 4.32 3.94 -10.27
CA LEU A 149 5.47 4.81 -10.11
C LEU A 149 5.35 5.66 -8.84
N LYS A 150 4.16 6.20 -8.57
CA LYS A 150 3.89 6.95 -7.34
C LYS A 150 4.16 6.10 -6.10
N GLN A 151 3.64 4.87 -6.07
CA GLN A 151 3.75 3.95 -4.94
C GLN A 151 5.21 3.55 -4.69
N TYR A 152 5.94 3.12 -5.72
CA TYR A 152 7.30 2.56 -5.52
C TYR A 152 8.44 3.55 -5.81
N GLY A 153 8.11 4.84 -5.99
CA GLY A 153 9.04 5.91 -6.30
C GLY A 153 9.42 6.78 -5.12
N ARG A 154 8.46 7.61 -4.70
CA ARG A 154 8.72 8.80 -3.88
C ARG A 154 9.17 8.49 -2.46
N PHE A 155 8.58 7.46 -1.85
CA PHE A 155 8.88 7.05 -0.48
C PHE A 155 9.53 5.66 -0.43
N LYS A 156 10.21 5.27 -1.51
CA LYS A 156 10.71 3.90 -1.75
C LYS A 156 11.39 3.28 -0.53
N GLN A 157 12.37 3.96 0.08
CA GLN A 157 13.12 3.38 1.21
C GLN A 157 12.21 3.14 2.43
N ALA A 158 11.35 4.10 2.75
CA ALA A 158 10.41 3.97 3.86
C ALA A 158 9.40 2.84 3.59
N GLU A 159 8.85 2.75 2.38
CA GLU A 159 7.91 1.70 2.00
C GLU A 159 8.56 0.32 1.95
N VAL A 160 9.81 0.19 1.49
CA VAL A 160 10.52 -1.10 1.47
C VAL A 160 10.75 -1.62 2.89
N VAL A 161 11.23 -0.78 3.81
CA VAL A 161 11.46 -1.20 5.20
C VAL A 161 10.14 -1.55 5.90
N ARG A 162 9.13 -0.68 5.79
CA ARG A 162 7.83 -0.92 6.43
C ARG A 162 7.07 -2.09 5.79
N GLY A 163 7.18 -2.26 4.48
CA GLY A 163 6.60 -3.38 3.73
C GLY A 163 7.25 -4.72 4.08
N SER A 164 8.57 -4.75 4.26
CA SER A 164 9.30 -5.92 4.75
C SER A 164 8.75 -6.40 6.11
N ARG A 165 8.56 -5.45 7.04
CA ARG A 165 7.98 -5.71 8.36
C ARG A 165 6.53 -6.18 8.27
N GLN A 166 5.71 -5.51 7.46
CA GLN A 166 4.30 -5.87 7.26
C GLN A 166 4.13 -7.28 6.69
N LEU A 167 4.98 -7.70 5.75
CA LEU A 167 4.91 -9.03 5.14
C LEU A 167 5.62 -10.11 5.95
N GLY A 168 6.41 -9.73 6.96
CA GLY A 168 7.12 -10.68 7.82
C GLY A 168 8.18 -11.48 7.06
N LEU A 169 8.94 -10.84 6.17
CA LEU A 169 9.85 -11.52 5.24
C LEU A 169 10.89 -12.43 5.93
N ARG A 170 11.30 -12.11 7.16
CA ARG A 170 12.27 -12.84 7.98
C ARG A 170 11.63 -13.62 9.13
N VAL A 171 10.31 -13.52 9.30
CA VAL A 171 9.58 -14.23 10.36
C VAL A 171 9.53 -15.73 10.05
N PRO A 172 9.88 -16.62 10.99
CA PRO A 172 9.74 -18.06 10.82
C PRO A 172 8.31 -18.49 10.46
N GLN A 173 8.17 -19.53 9.64
CA GLN A 173 6.87 -19.95 9.10
C GLN A 173 5.89 -20.39 10.19
N GLU A 174 6.40 -21.05 11.22
CA GLU A 174 5.67 -21.48 12.41
C GLU A 174 5.03 -20.32 13.18
N LEU A 175 5.57 -19.09 13.06
CA LEU A 175 5.00 -17.91 13.73
C LEU A 175 4.05 -17.13 12.82
N LEU A 176 4.18 -17.27 11.50
CA LEU A 176 3.37 -16.61 10.48
C LEU A 176 3.15 -17.56 9.28
N PRO A 177 2.16 -18.48 9.35
CA PRO A 177 2.01 -19.54 8.37
C PRO A 177 1.51 -19.06 6.99
N CYS A 178 0.85 -17.91 6.93
CA CYS A 178 0.39 -17.29 5.68
C CYS A 178 0.23 -15.76 5.84
N SER A 179 -0.09 -15.05 4.75
CA SER A 179 -0.35 -13.61 4.77
C SER A 179 -1.82 -13.23 5.04
N ALA A 180 -2.69 -14.20 5.32
CA ALA A 180 -4.17 -14.15 5.25
C ALA A 180 -4.76 -14.01 3.84
N LEU A 181 -3.98 -13.51 2.88
CA LEU A 181 -4.36 -13.41 1.47
C LEU A 181 -3.91 -14.62 0.64
N GLY A 182 -2.76 -15.20 0.97
CA GLY A 182 -2.17 -16.32 0.24
C GLY A 182 -0.91 -16.84 0.90
N ARG A 183 -0.05 -17.49 0.11
CA ARG A 183 1.28 -17.92 0.56
C ARG A 183 2.09 -16.69 1.00
N ARG A 184 2.95 -16.83 2.02
CA ARG A 184 3.88 -15.76 2.43
C ARG A 184 4.82 -15.35 1.29
N ALA A 185 5.24 -14.08 1.29
CA ALA A 185 6.38 -13.64 0.48
C ALA A 185 7.67 -14.30 0.98
N ASP A 186 8.26 -15.19 0.19
CA ASP A 186 9.49 -15.87 0.58
C ASP A 186 10.74 -15.08 0.10
N LEU A 187 11.76 -14.94 0.96
CA LEU A 187 13.05 -14.32 0.64
C LEU A 187 14.00 -15.23 -0.16
N ASP A 188 13.71 -16.53 -0.21
CA ASP A 188 14.58 -17.59 -0.72
C ASP A 188 14.72 -17.60 -2.25
N ARG A 189 13.74 -17.03 -2.98
CA ARG A 189 13.78 -16.90 -4.45
C ARG A 189 14.17 -15.48 -4.88
N LYS A 190 15.43 -15.13 -4.59
CA LYS A 190 16.04 -13.81 -4.73
C LYS A 190 15.94 -13.18 -6.13
N GLY A 191 15.74 -11.86 -6.16
CA GLY A 191 16.46 -10.93 -7.04
C GLY A 191 16.01 -10.74 -8.50
N GLU A 192 15.07 -11.55 -9.00
CA GLU A 192 14.47 -11.37 -10.33
C GLU A 192 13.31 -10.37 -10.27
N VAL A 193 13.45 -9.21 -10.92
CA VAL A 193 12.31 -8.34 -11.21
C VAL A 193 11.68 -8.81 -12.52
N GLY A 194 10.39 -9.19 -12.49
CA GLY A 194 9.63 -9.57 -13.68
C GLY A 194 8.61 -8.53 -14.13
N LEU A 195 8.60 -7.35 -13.51
CA LEU A 195 7.68 -6.28 -13.81
C LEU A 195 7.79 -5.81 -15.27
N LEU A 196 6.65 -5.65 -15.93
CA LEU A 196 6.50 -4.98 -17.23
C LEU A 196 5.35 -3.97 -17.13
N LEU A 197 5.54 -2.74 -17.63
CA LEU A 197 4.44 -1.77 -17.69
C LEU A 197 3.39 -2.17 -18.75
N PRO A 198 2.10 -1.86 -18.53
CA PRO A 198 1.08 -2.04 -19.54
C PRO A 198 1.37 -1.18 -20.78
N ASP A 199 1.14 -1.73 -21.96
CA ASP A 199 1.22 -1.05 -23.26
C ASP A 199 -0.17 -0.79 -23.87
N HIS A 200 -1.20 -1.44 -23.32
CA HIS A 200 -2.60 -1.15 -23.59
C HIS A 200 -3.29 -0.65 -22.32
N ALA A 201 -3.64 0.63 -22.30
CA ALA A 201 -4.35 1.24 -21.18
C ALA A 201 -5.73 1.73 -21.60
N PHE A 202 -6.71 1.63 -20.71
CA PHE A 202 -8.08 2.07 -20.97
C PHE A 202 -8.69 2.81 -19.77
N SER A 203 -9.77 3.55 -20.03
CA SER A 203 -10.64 4.10 -18.98
C SER A 203 -12.07 3.59 -19.17
N GLY A 204 -12.81 3.43 -18.09
CA GLY A 204 -14.19 2.96 -18.09
C GLY A 204 -14.29 1.45 -18.35
N THR A 205 -14.71 1.06 -19.56
CA THR A 205 -14.94 -0.35 -19.90
C THR A 205 -14.31 -0.69 -21.25
N HIS A 206 -13.66 -1.84 -21.31
CA HIS A 206 -13.03 -2.36 -22.52
C HIS A 206 -13.41 -3.83 -22.72
N ALA A 207 -13.77 -4.22 -23.95
CA ALA A 207 -14.12 -5.60 -24.27
C ALA A 207 -13.04 -6.24 -25.15
N LEU A 208 -12.51 -7.36 -24.70
CA LEU A 208 -11.64 -8.24 -25.47
C LEU A 208 -12.48 -9.38 -26.04
N ASN A 209 -12.34 -9.65 -27.34
CA ASN A 209 -12.93 -10.80 -28.00
C ASN A 209 -11.81 -11.69 -28.51
N ILE A 210 -11.56 -12.82 -27.83
CA ILE A 210 -10.46 -13.73 -28.15
C ILE A 210 -11.03 -15.14 -28.26
N GLY A 211 -10.88 -15.76 -29.43
CA GLY A 211 -11.39 -17.12 -29.67
C GLY A 211 -12.91 -17.26 -29.52
N GLY A 212 -13.66 -16.18 -29.78
CA GLY A 212 -15.13 -16.12 -29.66
C GLY A 212 -15.67 -15.84 -28.25
N LEU A 213 -14.80 -15.69 -27.25
CA LEU A 213 -15.18 -15.38 -25.87
C LEU A 213 -15.12 -13.87 -25.62
N GLU A 214 -16.20 -13.30 -25.10
CA GLU A 214 -16.26 -11.90 -24.65
C GLU A 214 -15.70 -11.80 -23.21
N ILE A 215 -14.64 -11.00 -23.05
CA ILE A 215 -13.97 -10.74 -21.78
C ILE A 215 -13.99 -9.23 -21.55
N VAL A 216 -14.74 -8.78 -20.54
CA VAL A 216 -14.97 -7.35 -20.29
C VAL A 216 -14.10 -6.89 -19.12
N LEU A 217 -13.20 -5.95 -19.39
CA LEU A 217 -12.40 -5.25 -18.38
C LEU A 217 -13.16 -4.00 -17.94
N VAL A 218 -13.36 -3.83 -16.64
CA VAL A 218 -14.11 -2.70 -16.08
C VAL A 218 -13.27 -2.02 -15.02
N GLU A 219 -12.93 -0.75 -15.24
CA GLU A 219 -12.29 0.11 -14.25
C GLU A 219 -13.17 0.19 -13.00
N ALA A 220 -12.56 -0.13 -11.86
CA ALA A 220 -13.24 -0.34 -10.60
C ALA A 220 -12.31 0.09 -9.44
N PRO A 221 -12.10 1.40 -9.23
CA PRO A 221 -11.19 1.86 -8.19
C PRO A 221 -11.65 1.39 -6.80
N GLY A 222 -10.73 0.85 -6.01
CA GLY A 222 -11.03 0.27 -4.70
C GLY A 222 -9.78 0.02 -3.87
N GLU A 223 -9.23 -1.19 -3.87
CA GLU A 223 -7.94 -1.46 -3.21
C GLU A 223 -6.86 -0.53 -3.78
N THR A 224 -6.88 -0.17 -5.07
CA THR A 224 -6.07 0.95 -5.59
C THR A 224 -6.90 1.84 -6.52
N HIS A 225 -6.35 2.99 -6.90
CA HIS A 225 -7.04 3.89 -7.84
C HIS A 225 -7.08 3.31 -9.25
N ASP A 226 -6.05 2.54 -9.63
CA ASP A 226 -5.88 1.94 -10.95
C ASP A 226 -6.55 0.57 -11.12
N HIS A 227 -7.42 0.19 -10.18
CA HIS A 227 -7.98 -1.15 -10.10
C HIS A 227 -9.06 -1.41 -11.17
N LEU A 228 -9.15 -2.66 -11.63
CA LEU A 228 -10.21 -3.17 -12.49
C LEU A 228 -10.71 -4.56 -12.03
N PHE A 229 -11.93 -4.89 -12.39
CA PHE A 229 -12.43 -6.27 -12.40
C PHE A 229 -12.61 -6.79 -13.84
N VAL A 230 -12.60 -8.12 -13.99
CA VAL A 230 -12.85 -8.80 -15.27
C VAL A 230 -14.19 -9.53 -15.21
N TRP A 231 -15.02 -9.37 -16.23
CA TRP A 231 -16.35 -9.96 -16.32
C TRP A 231 -16.51 -10.78 -17.60
N LEU A 232 -16.90 -12.04 -17.44
CA LEU A 232 -17.24 -12.96 -18.52
C LEU A 232 -18.75 -13.19 -18.53
N PRO A 233 -19.53 -12.45 -19.35
CA PRO A 233 -20.99 -12.50 -19.31
C PRO A 233 -21.56 -13.87 -19.67
N GLY A 234 -20.96 -14.57 -20.64
CA GLY A 234 -21.44 -15.89 -21.10
C GLY A 234 -21.39 -16.98 -20.03
N GLU A 235 -20.45 -16.88 -19.09
CA GLU A 235 -20.26 -17.85 -18.00
C GLU A 235 -20.66 -17.28 -16.63
N ARG A 236 -21.10 -16.02 -16.59
CA ARG A 236 -21.43 -15.28 -15.37
C ARG A 236 -20.30 -15.33 -14.33
N THR A 237 -19.06 -15.27 -14.80
CA THR A 237 -17.84 -15.33 -13.99
C THR A 237 -17.23 -13.94 -13.83
N LEU A 238 -16.97 -13.53 -12.59
CA LEU A 238 -16.35 -12.25 -12.25
C LEU A 238 -15.02 -12.48 -11.52
N ILE A 239 -13.93 -11.90 -12.04
CA ILE A 239 -12.63 -11.84 -11.37
C ILE A 239 -12.53 -10.47 -10.70
N ALA A 240 -12.59 -10.45 -9.37
CA ALA A 240 -12.80 -9.24 -8.57
C ALA A 240 -11.51 -8.43 -8.31
N GLY A 241 -10.34 -8.94 -8.71
CA GLY A 241 -9.07 -8.41 -8.21
C GLY A 241 -9.05 -8.46 -6.68
N ASP A 242 -8.54 -7.40 -6.09
CA ASP A 242 -8.46 -7.19 -4.64
C ASP A 242 -9.63 -6.41 -4.04
N ASP A 243 -10.67 -6.11 -4.83
CA ASP A 243 -11.84 -5.41 -4.29
C ASP A 243 -12.72 -6.32 -3.44
N PHE A 244 -12.46 -7.63 -3.48
CA PHE A 244 -12.99 -8.64 -2.56
C PHE A 244 -11.91 -9.70 -2.27
N TYR A 245 -11.82 -10.14 -1.01
CA TYR A 245 -11.08 -11.33 -0.58
C TYR A 245 -11.61 -11.78 0.79
N TRP A 246 -11.26 -12.98 1.27
CA TRP A 246 -11.81 -13.56 2.51
C TRP A 246 -11.23 -12.98 3.82
N THR A 247 -11.22 -11.66 3.93
CA THR A 247 -10.81 -10.89 5.13
C THR A 247 -11.26 -9.43 4.99
N PHE A 248 -11.40 -8.72 6.12
CA PHE A 248 -11.77 -7.30 6.13
C PHE A 248 -10.82 -6.49 5.21
N PRO A 249 -11.34 -5.58 4.37
CA PRO A 249 -10.54 -4.87 3.38
C PRO A 249 -9.49 -3.98 4.01
N ASN A 250 -8.34 -3.88 3.35
CA ASN A 250 -7.24 -3.05 3.80
C ASN A 250 -7.41 -1.58 3.36
N LEU A 251 -8.37 -0.89 3.99
CA LEU A 251 -8.67 0.54 3.70
C LEU A 251 -7.48 1.48 4.01
N TYR A 252 -6.45 0.97 4.69
CA TYR A 252 -5.12 1.56 4.74
C TYR A 252 -4.06 0.52 5.11
N THR A 253 -3.02 0.44 4.29
CA THR A 253 -1.89 -0.47 4.50
C THR A 253 -0.82 0.17 5.40
N ILE A 254 -0.41 -0.55 6.45
CA ILE A 254 0.52 -0.03 7.47
C ILE A 254 1.96 0.17 6.97
N ARG A 255 2.30 -0.35 5.78
CA ARG A 255 3.54 -0.02 5.05
C ARG A 255 3.59 1.44 4.57
N GLY A 256 2.44 2.09 4.50
CA GLY A 256 2.26 3.41 3.91
C GLY A 256 1.87 3.32 2.45
N ALA A 257 0.84 4.07 2.07
CA ALA A 257 0.35 4.21 0.71
C ALA A 257 -0.41 5.52 0.57
N SER A 258 -0.77 5.86 -0.67
CA SER A 258 -1.80 6.86 -0.91
C SER A 258 -3.14 6.45 -0.26
N PRO A 259 -4.01 7.41 0.08
CA PRO A 259 -5.38 7.13 0.52
C PRO A 259 -6.09 6.14 -0.39
N ARG A 260 -6.75 5.11 0.14
CA ARG A 260 -7.61 4.24 -0.66
C ARG A 260 -8.87 5.01 -1.10
N PRO A 261 -9.36 4.88 -2.34
CA PRO A 261 -10.57 5.56 -2.82
C PRO A 261 -11.86 4.91 -2.28
N VAL A 262 -12.10 5.00 -0.97
CA VAL A 262 -13.18 4.31 -0.23
C VAL A 262 -14.57 4.47 -0.87
N ASP A 263 -14.95 5.70 -1.26
CA ASP A 263 -16.26 5.95 -1.88
C ASP A 263 -16.37 5.34 -3.28
N GLN A 264 -15.26 5.18 -4.00
CA GLN A 264 -15.23 4.51 -5.29
C GLN A 264 -15.28 3.00 -5.10
N TRP A 265 -14.59 2.45 -4.08
CA TRP A 265 -14.64 1.02 -3.75
C TRP A 265 -16.08 0.55 -3.50
N ILE A 266 -16.87 1.34 -2.76
CA ILE A 266 -18.29 1.06 -2.55
C ILE A 266 -19.05 0.95 -3.89
N LYS A 267 -18.78 1.88 -4.83
CA LYS A 267 -19.41 1.87 -6.16
C LYS A 267 -18.92 0.72 -7.03
N SER A 268 -17.64 0.35 -6.93
CA SER A 268 -17.04 -0.81 -7.60
C SER A 268 -17.71 -2.09 -7.17
N LEU A 269 -17.94 -2.28 -5.87
CA LEU A 269 -18.69 -3.41 -5.33
C LEU A 269 -20.16 -3.41 -5.81
N ASP A 270 -20.81 -2.24 -5.85
CA ASP A 270 -22.17 -2.13 -6.42
C ASP A 270 -22.20 -2.49 -7.92
N ALA A 271 -21.15 -2.13 -8.68
CA ALA A 271 -21.01 -2.51 -10.09
C ALA A 271 -20.81 -4.02 -10.28
N MET A 272 -20.04 -4.68 -9.41
CA MET A 272 -19.88 -6.14 -9.40
C MET A 272 -21.21 -6.84 -9.07
N ARG A 273 -21.94 -6.35 -8.05
CA ARG A 273 -23.26 -6.88 -7.66
C ARG A 273 -24.27 -6.79 -8.80
N ALA A 274 -24.27 -5.68 -9.54
CA ALA A 274 -25.16 -5.48 -10.68
C ALA A 274 -24.96 -6.51 -11.81
N ARG A 275 -23.81 -7.20 -11.87
CA ARG A 275 -23.56 -8.29 -12.84
C ARG A 275 -24.18 -9.62 -12.43
N ALA A 276 -24.59 -9.76 -11.16
CA ALA A 276 -25.15 -10.98 -10.60
C ALA A 276 -24.31 -12.25 -10.93
N PRO A 277 -22.99 -12.25 -10.66
CA PRO A 277 -22.12 -13.39 -10.97
C PRO A 277 -22.60 -14.70 -10.33
N GLU A 278 -22.36 -15.82 -11.02
CA GLU A 278 -22.49 -17.17 -10.46
C GLU A 278 -21.15 -17.71 -9.94
N HIS A 279 -20.05 -17.10 -10.38
CA HIS A 279 -18.69 -17.37 -9.93
C HIS A 279 -17.99 -16.06 -9.62
N LEU A 280 -17.39 -15.96 -8.43
CA LEU A 280 -16.58 -14.81 -8.00
C LEU A 280 -15.17 -15.31 -7.67
N ILE A 281 -14.18 -14.83 -8.41
CA ILE A 281 -12.78 -15.18 -8.26
C ILE A 281 -12.04 -13.96 -7.72
N PRO A 282 -11.70 -13.93 -6.44
CA PRO A 282 -10.76 -12.93 -5.94
C PRO A 282 -9.32 -13.26 -6.37
N CYS A 283 -8.51 -12.22 -6.58
CA CYS A 283 -7.08 -12.40 -6.90
C CYS A 283 -6.23 -12.74 -5.67
N HIS A 284 -6.89 -12.95 -4.53
CA HIS A 284 -6.37 -13.61 -3.33
C HIS A 284 -7.40 -14.60 -2.82
N THR A 285 -7.01 -15.51 -1.93
CA THR A 285 -7.92 -16.44 -1.24
C THR A 285 -8.74 -17.34 -2.18
N LYS A 286 -9.80 -18.01 -1.69
CA LYS A 286 -10.61 -18.96 -2.48
C LYS A 286 -11.77 -18.30 -3.23
N ALA A 287 -12.19 -18.91 -4.34
CA ALA A 287 -13.36 -18.49 -5.12
C ALA A 287 -14.69 -18.73 -4.37
N LEU A 288 -15.73 -17.97 -4.74
CA LEU A 288 -17.12 -18.19 -4.33
C LEU A 288 -17.97 -18.63 -5.52
N HIS A 289 -18.96 -19.46 -5.25
CA HIS A 289 -19.89 -19.99 -6.23
C HIS A 289 -21.34 -19.80 -5.74
N GLY A 290 -22.26 -19.63 -6.69
CA GLY A 290 -23.69 -19.46 -6.44
C GLY A 290 -24.09 -17.99 -6.28
N ALA A 291 -25.03 -17.55 -7.12
CA ALA A 291 -25.41 -16.14 -7.23
C ALA A 291 -25.92 -15.54 -5.91
N GLU A 292 -26.67 -16.29 -5.10
CA GLU A 292 -27.17 -15.82 -3.81
C GLU A 292 -26.05 -15.60 -2.79
N ALA A 293 -25.16 -16.59 -2.65
CA ALA A 293 -24.02 -16.50 -1.74
C ALA A 293 -23.06 -15.37 -2.13
N ILE A 294 -22.81 -15.19 -3.43
CA ILE A 294 -21.98 -14.11 -3.94
C ILE A 294 -22.64 -12.75 -3.71
N ASN A 295 -23.93 -12.59 -4.03
CA ASN A 295 -24.64 -11.35 -3.79
C ASN A 295 -24.64 -10.96 -2.30
N GLN A 296 -24.84 -11.94 -1.41
CA GLN A 296 -24.75 -11.72 0.03
C GLN A 296 -23.35 -11.27 0.44
N ALA A 297 -22.30 -11.98 -0.02
CA ALA A 297 -20.92 -11.65 0.32
C ALA A 297 -20.51 -10.25 -0.16
N LEU A 298 -20.80 -9.91 -1.42
CA LEU A 298 -20.52 -8.57 -1.96
C LEU A 298 -21.33 -7.48 -1.25
N THR A 299 -22.58 -7.75 -0.87
CA THR A 299 -23.41 -6.81 -0.10
C THR A 299 -22.80 -6.57 1.28
N ASP A 300 -22.48 -7.63 2.03
CA ASP A 300 -21.87 -7.54 3.35
C ASP A 300 -20.52 -6.81 3.30
N TYR A 301 -19.68 -7.10 2.29
CA TYR A 301 -18.38 -6.46 2.10
C TYR A 301 -18.51 -4.96 1.85
N ARG A 302 -19.40 -4.60 0.93
CA ARG A 302 -19.74 -3.21 0.58
C ARG A 302 -20.30 -2.43 1.77
N ASP A 303 -21.19 -3.06 2.54
CA ASP A 303 -21.80 -2.44 3.71
C ASP A 303 -20.82 -2.30 4.87
N ALA A 304 -19.86 -3.21 5.03
CA ALA A 304 -18.78 -3.09 6.01
C ALA A 304 -17.89 -1.87 5.73
N ILE A 305 -17.49 -1.66 4.47
CA ILE A 305 -16.71 -0.49 4.06
C ILE A 305 -17.50 0.79 4.31
N GLN A 306 -18.74 0.86 3.83
CA GLN A 306 -19.59 2.02 4.04
C GLN A 306 -19.82 2.28 5.54
N TRP A 307 -20.08 1.24 6.33
CA TRP A 307 -20.31 1.39 7.76
C TRP A 307 -19.14 2.06 8.47
N VAL A 308 -17.91 1.58 8.24
CA VAL A 308 -16.72 2.19 8.85
C VAL A 308 -16.58 3.65 8.43
N ARG A 309 -16.74 3.95 7.12
CA ARG A 309 -16.72 5.32 6.59
C ARG A 309 -17.77 6.20 7.25
N ASP A 310 -19.02 5.78 7.30
CA ASP A 310 -20.15 6.53 7.86
C ASP A 310 -19.97 6.77 9.36
N GLN A 311 -19.49 5.77 10.12
CA GLN A 311 -19.26 5.92 11.55
C GLN A 311 -18.10 6.86 11.87
N VAL A 312 -17.05 6.86 11.05
CA VAL A 312 -15.96 7.85 11.18
C VAL A 312 -16.49 9.25 10.93
N VAL A 313 -17.20 9.47 9.82
CA VAL A 313 -17.79 10.79 9.48
C VAL A 313 -18.73 11.26 10.60
N ARG A 314 -19.64 10.40 11.04
CA ARG A 314 -20.60 10.72 12.10
C ARG A 314 -19.91 11.15 13.40
N ARG A 315 -18.87 10.41 13.83
CA ARG A 315 -18.17 10.67 15.09
C ARG A 315 -17.24 11.88 15.00
N ALA A 316 -16.58 12.09 13.86
CA ALA A 316 -15.81 13.30 13.61
C ALA A 316 -16.71 14.56 13.66
N ASN A 317 -17.89 14.51 13.04
CA ASN A 317 -18.89 15.59 13.13
C ASN A 317 -19.43 15.81 14.55
N GLN A 318 -19.28 14.84 15.45
CA GLN A 318 -19.59 14.98 16.88
C GLN A 318 -18.41 15.55 17.70
N GLY A 319 -17.30 15.91 17.04
CA GLY A 319 -16.10 16.44 17.69
C GLY A 319 -15.25 15.40 18.42
N GLN A 320 -15.45 14.09 18.14
CA GLN A 320 -14.60 13.04 18.71
C GLN A 320 -13.21 13.07 18.09
N ASP A 321 -12.18 12.86 18.91
CA ASP A 321 -10.79 12.79 18.44
C ASP A 321 -10.50 11.45 17.74
N ILE A 322 -9.43 11.45 16.92
CA ILE A 322 -9.06 10.33 16.06
C ILE A 322 -8.86 9.01 16.83
N ASP A 323 -8.27 9.04 18.02
CA ASP A 323 -8.02 7.83 18.81
C ASP A 323 -9.31 7.29 19.43
N THR A 324 -10.19 8.18 19.87
CA THR A 324 -11.55 7.80 20.32
C THR A 324 -12.33 7.15 19.18
N ILE A 325 -12.31 7.74 17.97
CA ILE A 325 -12.98 7.17 16.79
C ILE A 325 -12.42 5.77 16.47
N ALA A 326 -11.10 5.62 16.40
CA ALA A 326 -10.46 4.34 16.08
C ALA A 326 -10.79 3.23 17.10
N ARG A 327 -10.91 3.58 18.38
CA ARG A 327 -11.31 2.64 19.44
C ARG A 327 -12.77 2.25 19.35
N GLU A 328 -13.64 3.20 19.03
CA GLU A 328 -15.09 3.09 19.15
C GLU A 328 -15.79 2.59 17.88
N VAL A 329 -15.20 2.81 16.71
CA VAL A 329 -15.74 2.27 15.45
C VAL A 329 -15.45 0.78 15.41
N LYS A 330 -16.50 -0.02 15.40
CA LYS A 330 -16.49 -1.48 15.25
C LYS A 330 -17.58 -1.88 14.26
N LEU A 331 -17.37 -2.98 13.56
CA LEU A 331 -18.43 -3.57 12.73
C LEU A 331 -19.60 -4.00 13.62
N PRO A 332 -20.86 -3.84 13.16
CA PRO A 332 -22.01 -4.35 13.88
C PRO A 332 -22.00 -5.89 13.88
N PRO A 333 -22.62 -6.56 14.86
CA PRO A 333 -22.52 -8.02 15.02
C PRO A 333 -22.84 -8.85 13.77
N HIS A 334 -23.81 -8.42 12.96
CA HIS A 334 -24.19 -9.13 11.73
C HIS A 334 -23.12 -9.08 10.62
N LEU A 335 -22.21 -8.09 10.64
CA LEU A 335 -21.06 -8.00 9.74
C LEU A 335 -19.80 -8.58 10.39
N ALA A 336 -19.57 -8.29 11.67
CA ALA A 336 -18.39 -8.75 12.41
C ALA A 336 -18.27 -10.28 12.47
N GLY A 337 -19.39 -11.00 12.45
CA GLY A 337 -19.42 -12.46 12.43
C GLY A 337 -19.21 -13.10 11.05
N LYS A 338 -19.07 -12.34 9.97
CA LYS A 338 -18.93 -12.89 8.61
C LYS A 338 -17.50 -13.39 8.38
N PRO A 339 -17.30 -14.57 7.78
CA PRO A 339 -15.96 -15.15 7.60
C PRO A 339 -15.04 -14.30 6.72
N TYR A 340 -15.58 -13.64 5.69
CA TYR A 340 -14.84 -12.74 4.80
C TYR A 340 -14.73 -11.29 5.34
N LEU A 341 -15.10 -11.03 6.59
CA LEU A 341 -14.93 -9.73 7.26
C LEU A 341 -14.12 -9.82 8.55
N GLN A 342 -13.42 -10.94 8.78
CA GLN A 342 -12.51 -11.05 9.91
C GLN A 342 -11.31 -10.11 9.71
N GLU A 343 -10.87 -9.41 10.76
CA GLU A 343 -9.81 -8.39 10.72
C GLU A 343 -8.39 -9.02 10.67
N THR A 344 -8.20 -9.99 9.79
CA THR A 344 -6.98 -10.81 9.70
C THR A 344 -5.95 -10.23 8.72
N TYR A 345 -6.33 -9.30 7.85
CA TYR A 345 -5.43 -8.54 6.98
C TYR A 345 -5.65 -7.03 7.10
N GLY A 346 -6.82 -6.52 6.72
CA GLY A 346 -7.29 -5.19 7.11
C GLY A 346 -7.76 -5.18 8.57
N GLN A 347 -7.79 -4.00 9.18
CA GLN A 347 -8.26 -3.80 10.55
C GLN A 347 -9.06 -2.50 10.62
N VAL A 348 -10.17 -2.52 11.37
CA VAL A 348 -11.15 -1.44 11.41
C VAL A 348 -10.57 -0.19 12.05
N ASP A 349 -9.77 -0.33 13.10
CA ASP A 349 -9.26 0.81 13.87
C ASP A 349 -8.27 1.66 13.07
N TRP A 350 -7.27 1.07 12.40
CA TRP A 350 -6.37 1.84 11.53
C TRP A 350 -7.05 2.29 10.24
N SER A 351 -8.06 1.57 9.77
CA SER A 351 -8.91 2.03 8.66
C SER A 351 -9.68 3.29 9.04
N ALA A 352 -10.23 3.31 10.25
CA ALA A 352 -10.92 4.48 10.79
C ALA A 352 -9.97 5.68 10.94
N LYS A 353 -8.74 5.46 11.43
CA LYS A 353 -7.69 6.49 11.47
C LYS A 353 -7.38 7.03 10.08
N ALA A 354 -7.21 6.15 9.09
CA ALA A 354 -6.90 6.56 7.73
C ALA A 354 -8.05 7.35 7.10
N ILE A 355 -9.30 6.89 7.23
CA ILE A 355 -10.47 7.63 6.72
C ILE A 355 -10.53 9.02 7.36
N TYR A 356 -10.28 9.14 8.66
CA TYR A 356 -10.22 10.43 9.32
C TYR A 356 -9.11 11.31 8.74
N VAL A 357 -7.85 10.83 8.73
CA VAL A 357 -6.67 11.60 8.30
C VAL A 357 -6.75 12.01 6.84
N ASN A 358 -7.27 11.14 5.98
CA ASN A 358 -7.37 11.40 4.54
C ASN A 358 -8.42 12.48 4.22
N ASN A 359 -9.38 12.74 5.12
CA ASN A 359 -10.43 13.74 4.92
C ASN A 359 -10.21 15.02 5.74
N LEU A 360 -9.68 14.91 6.96
CA LEU A 360 -9.54 16.03 7.91
C LEU A 360 -8.09 16.38 8.24
N GLY A 361 -7.13 15.58 7.79
CA GLY A 361 -5.72 15.72 8.14
C GLY A 361 -5.36 15.11 9.51
N TRP A 362 -4.12 15.34 9.94
CA TRP A 362 -3.58 14.79 11.18
C TRP A 362 -4.12 15.45 12.45
N PHE A 363 -4.65 16.67 12.34
CA PHE A 363 -5.06 17.49 13.47
C PHE A 363 -6.51 17.17 13.89
N ASP A 364 -6.69 16.76 15.14
CA ASP A 364 -7.99 16.35 15.68
C ASP A 364 -8.77 17.48 16.37
N GLY A 365 -8.33 18.72 16.22
CA GLY A 365 -8.96 19.89 16.83
C GLY A 365 -8.52 20.20 18.26
N ARG A 366 -7.76 19.33 18.94
CA ARG A 366 -7.30 19.57 20.31
C ARG A 366 -6.09 20.53 20.32
N PRO A 367 -6.18 21.75 20.87
CA PRO A 367 -5.11 22.75 20.75
C PRO A 367 -3.76 22.30 21.34
N GLN A 368 -3.78 21.48 22.40
CA GLN A 368 -2.58 20.88 23.00
C GLN A 368 -1.84 19.90 22.06
N ARG A 369 -2.49 19.43 21.00
CA ARG A 369 -1.88 18.59 19.95
C ARG A 369 -1.36 19.42 18.77
N LEU A 370 -1.71 20.69 18.67
CA LEU A 370 -1.27 21.56 17.57
C LEU A 370 0.19 21.99 17.72
N TYR A 371 0.62 22.24 18.96
CA TYR A 371 1.98 22.62 19.32
C TYR A 371 2.50 21.73 20.45
N PRO A 372 2.72 20.43 20.19
CA PRO A 372 3.19 19.51 21.21
C PRO A 372 4.61 19.90 21.66
N LEU A 373 4.97 19.55 22.90
CA LEU A 373 6.37 19.51 23.29
C LEU A 373 7.13 18.55 22.37
N GLU A 374 8.41 18.83 22.13
CA GLU A 374 9.30 17.91 21.43
C GLU A 374 9.26 16.54 22.10
N ALA A 375 9.07 15.48 21.32
CA ALA A 375 8.80 14.14 21.84
C ALA A 375 9.88 13.67 22.84
N ARG A 376 11.15 13.97 22.53
CA ARG A 376 12.29 13.66 23.39
C ARG A 376 12.25 14.39 24.73
N GLU A 377 11.85 15.66 24.74
CA GLU A 377 11.75 16.47 25.96
C GLU A 377 10.60 15.97 26.84
N ALA A 378 9.43 15.71 26.24
CA ALA A 378 8.28 15.16 26.95
C ALA A 378 8.61 13.80 27.58
N ALA A 379 9.18 12.88 26.81
CA ALA A 379 9.54 11.54 27.29
C ALA A 379 10.58 11.60 28.43
N ALA A 380 11.58 12.48 28.35
CA ALA A 380 12.57 12.65 29.41
C ALA A 380 11.94 13.07 30.74
N ARG A 381 11.02 14.04 30.72
CA ARG A 381 10.27 14.50 31.92
C ARG A 381 9.38 13.41 32.49
N GLU A 382 8.71 12.64 31.64
CA GLU A 382 7.87 11.51 32.07
C GLU A 382 8.70 10.40 32.72
N VAL A 383 9.86 10.06 32.15
CA VAL A 383 10.79 9.09 32.74
C VAL A 383 11.28 9.56 34.11
N GLU A 384 11.57 10.85 34.29
CA GLU A 384 11.94 11.42 35.59
C GLU A 384 10.80 11.28 36.61
N LEU A 385 9.57 11.63 36.23
CA LEU A 385 8.38 11.49 37.08
C LEU A 385 8.09 10.03 37.47
N LEU A 386 8.45 9.08 36.61
CA LEU A 386 8.34 7.64 36.88
C LEU A 386 9.47 7.08 37.75
N GLY A 387 10.41 7.91 38.22
CA GLY A 387 11.52 7.50 39.08
C GLY A 387 12.80 7.13 38.33
N GLY A 388 12.95 7.59 37.09
CA GLY A 388 14.16 7.41 36.28
C GLY A 388 14.16 6.13 35.43
N ALA A 389 15.15 6.04 34.53
CA ALA A 389 15.20 5.02 33.48
C ALA A 389 15.21 3.57 34.01
N GLY A 390 15.95 3.32 35.10
CA GLY A 390 15.98 1.99 35.74
C GLY A 390 14.62 1.56 36.28
N ARG A 391 13.87 2.50 36.89
CA ARG A 391 12.53 2.24 37.41
C ARG A 391 11.53 1.98 36.29
N VAL A 392 11.60 2.75 35.20
CA VAL A 392 10.74 2.52 34.03
C VAL A 392 10.97 1.15 33.40
N LEU A 393 12.22 0.70 33.27
CA LEU A 393 12.53 -0.65 32.79
C LEU A 393 11.99 -1.74 33.73
N GLU A 394 12.07 -1.53 35.05
CA GLU A 394 11.47 -2.43 36.03
C GLU A 394 9.94 -2.51 35.87
N LEU A 395 9.27 -1.36 35.74
CA LEU A 395 7.82 -1.29 35.52
C LEU A 395 7.41 -1.97 34.20
N ALA A 396 8.21 -1.84 33.14
CA ALA A 396 7.96 -2.54 31.87
C ALA A 396 8.05 -4.06 32.05
N ARG A 397 9.05 -4.56 32.78
CA ARG A 397 9.18 -5.99 33.10
C ARG A 397 8.04 -6.50 33.99
N GLN A 398 7.56 -5.69 34.92
CA GLN A 398 6.38 -6.00 35.71
C GLN A 398 5.13 -6.12 34.83
N GLY A 399 4.95 -5.22 33.86
CA GLY A 399 3.88 -5.31 32.87
C GLY A 399 3.93 -6.64 32.08
N LEU A 400 5.12 -7.05 31.63
CA LEU A 400 5.29 -8.36 30.98
C LEU A 400 4.94 -9.53 31.90
N ALA A 401 5.36 -9.48 33.16
CA ALA A 401 5.05 -10.52 34.14
C ALA A 401 3.55 -10.61 34.45
N GLN A 402 2.81 -9.54 34.20
CA GLN A 402 1.35 -9.42 34.38
C GLN A 402 0.55 -9.64 33.08
N ASP A 403 1.21 -10.08 32.00
CA ASP A 403 0.61 -10.26 30.66
C ASP A 403 -0.01 -8.98 30.07
N ASP A 404 0.59 -7.82 30.36
CA ASP A 404 0.27 -6.52 29.74
C ASP A 404 1.43 -6.04 28.85
N PRO A 405 1.63 -6.67 27.67
CA PRO A 405 2.72 -6.31 26.76
C PRO A 405 2.52 -4.94 26.10
N ARG A 406 1.27 -4.44 26.00
CA ARG A 406 0.98 -3.11 25.45
C ARG A 406 1.51 -2.03 26.39
N TRP A 407 1.27 -2.17 27.68
CA TRP A 407 1.82 -1.25 28.68
C TRP A 407 3.34 -1.34 28.77
N ALA A 408 3.91 -2.55 28.73
CA ALA A 408 5.36 -2.73 28.69
C ALA A 408 6.00 -2.02 27.49
N ALA A 409 5.49 -2.24 26.28
CA ALA A 409 5.98 -1.58 25.07
C ALA A 409 5.82 -0.05 25.14
N HIS A 410 4.73 0.46 25.73
CA HIS A 410 4.52 1.90 25.95
C HIS A 410 5.62 2.51 26.83
N LEU A 411 5.95 1.87 27.96
CA LEU A 411 7.00 2.34 28.86
C LEU A 411 8.39 2.28 28.23
N LEU A 412 8.68 1.21 27.48
CA LEU A 412 9.96 1.03 26.81
C LEU A 412 10.14 2.03 25.66
N ALA A 413 9.08 2.37 24.93
CA ALA A 413 9.11 3.42 23.93
C ALA A 413 9.53 4.78 24.53
N LYS A 414 9.04 5.13 25.73
CA LYS A 414 9.46 6.37 26.42
C LYS A 414 10.97 6.42 26.69
N LEU A 415 11.59 5.29 27.03
CA LEU A 415 13.04 5.23 27.23
C LEU A 415 13.80 5.48 25.93
N GLN A 416 13.29 4.95 24.82
CA GLN A 416 13.85 5.20 23.49
C GLN A 416 13.69 6.66 23.08
N ASP A 417 12.47 7.21 23.21
CA ASP A 417 12.15 8.59 22.83
C ASP A 417 12.96 9.61 23.64
N ALA A 418 13.19 9.33 24.93
CA ALA A 418 14.07 10.16 25.79
C ALA A 418 15.56 10.07 25.42
N GLY A 419 15.97 9.10 24.58
CA GLY A 419 17.37 8.82 24.26
C GLY A 419 18.12 8.06 25.37
N LEU A 420 17.38 7.39 26.27
CA LEU A 420 17.90 6.67 27.43
C LEU A 420 18.07 5.16 27.20
N ALA A 421 17.63 4.66 26.03
CA ALA A 421 17.86 3.30 25.56
C ALA A 421 19.29 3.07 25.01
N THR A 422 20.30 3.59 25.72
CA THR A 422 21.71 3.58 25.29
C THR A 422 22.64 3.15 26.44
N GLY A 423 23.94 2.96 26.14
CA GLY A 423 24.94 2.60 27.15
C GLY A 423 24.60 1.31 27.91
N ALA A 424 24.68 1.34 29.24
CA ALA A 424 24.41 0.18 30.09
C ALA A 424 22.95 -0.31 30.04
N LEU A 425 22.00 0.54 29.62
CA LEU A 425 20.58 0.18 29.49
C LEU A 425 20.23 -0.40 28.12
N ALA A 426 21.10 -0.26 27.10
CA ALA A 426 20.80 -0.66 25.72
C ALA A 426 20.37 -2.14 25.63
N GLY A 427 21.20 -3.07 26.10
CA GLY A 427 20.90 -4.51 26.06
C GLY A 427 19.64 -4.89 26.87
N PRO A 428 19.54 -4.49 28.16
CA PRO A 428 18.35 -4.75 28.97
C PRO A 428 17.04 -4.19 28.39
N TRP A 429 17.09 -3.01 27.75
CA TRP A 429 15.95 -2.41 27.06
C TRP A 429 15.62 -3.16 25.77
N GLN A 430 16.62 -3.48 24.94
CA GLN A 430 16.43 -4.22 23.68
C GLN A 430 15.72 -5.55 23.92
N GLU A 431 16.17 -6.33 24.91
CA GLU A 431 15.55 -7.62 25.21
C GLU A 431 14.13 -7.46 25.76
N ALA A 432 13.89 -6.49 26.66
CA ALA A 432 12.55 -6.24 27.18
C ALA A 432 11.59 -5.78 26.07
N GLN A 433 12.06 -4.96 25.12
CA GLN A 433 11.27 -4.50 23.99
C GLN A 433 10.97 -5.63 23.02
N ALA A 434 11.95 -6.46 22.67
CA ALA A 434 11.72 -7.64 21.84
C ALA A 434 10.68 -8.57 22.48
N ALA A 435 10.82 -8.88 23.78
CA ALA A 435 9.88 -9.72 24.51
C ALA A 435 8.46 -9.13 24.55
N ALA A 436 8.33 -7.81 24.72
CA ALA A 436 7.04 -7.12 24.69
C ALA A 436 6.36 -7.21 23.32
N LEU A 437 7.11 -6.98 22.24
CA LEU A 437 6.60 -7.08 20.88
C LEU A 437 6.18 -8.51 20.53
N GLU A 438 6.95 -9.53 20.95
CA GLU A 438 6.58 -10.94 20.75
C GLU A 438 5.34 -11.34 21.54
N ALA A 439 5.21 -10.87 22.79
CA ALA A 439 4.02 -11.10 23.61
C ALA A 439 2.78 -10.43 22.98
N LEU A 440 2.92 -9.21 22.49
CA LEU A 440 1.84 -8.54 21.76
C LEU A 440 1.50 -9.25 20.45
N ALA A 441 2.51 -9.75 19.72
CA ALA A 441 2.31 -10.52 18.49
C ALA A 441 1.51 -11.79 18.74
N ARG A 442 1.77 -12.50 19.86
CA ARG A 442 0.99 -13.68 20.27
C ARG A 442 -0.50 -13.36 20.41
N GLN A 443 -0.85 -12.18 20.91
CA GLN A 443 -2.23 -11.70 21.10
C GLN A 443 -2.84 -11.05 19.84
N THR A 444 -2.11 -10.99 18.72
CA THR A 444 -2.53 -10.28 17.50
C THR A 444 -2.95 -11.26 16.40
N ALA A 445 -4.21 -11.16 15.96
CA ALA A 445 -4.78 -11.98 14.87
C ALA A 445 -4.44 -11.47 13.48
N ASN A 446 -4.34 -10.16 13.35
CA ASN A 446 -4.04 -9.53 12.09
C ASN A 446 -2.61 -9.90 11.63
N THR A 447 -2.46 -10.48 10.45
CA THR A 447 -1.19 -10.95 9.92
C THR A 447 -0.20 -9.81 9.69
N ASN A 448 -0.67 -8.67 9.18
CA ASN A 448 0.15 -7.47 8.98
C ASN A 448 0.70 -6.95 10.31
N GLY A 449 -0.18 -6.79 11.31
CA GLY A 449 0.23 -6.32 12.64
C GLY A 449 1.16 -7.31 13.35
N ARG A 450 0.82 -8.59 13.33
CA ARG A 450 1.64 -9.67 13.92
C ARG A 450 3.02 -9.74 13.28
N ALA A 451 3.09 -9.74 11.96
CA ALA A 451 4.34 -9.75 11.21
C ALA A 451 5.22 -8.55 11.57
N TYR A 452 4.63 -7.36 11.62
CA TYR A 452 5.36 -6.13 11.93
C TYR A 452 5.99 -6.16 13.33
N LEU A 453 5.25 -6.69 14.31
CA LEU A 453 5.74 -6.87 15.68
C LEU A 453 6.88 -7.89 15.75
N LEU A 454 6.73 -9.05 15.10
CA LEU A 454 7.74 -10.12 15.10
C LEU A 454 9.03 -9.69 14.39
N GLU A 455 8.92 -9.06 13.22
CA GLU A 455 10.08 -8.48 12.51
C GLU A 455 10.80 -7.43 13.36
N SER A 456 10.03 -6.54 13.99
CA SER A 456 10.62 -5.51 14.85
C SER A 456 11.35 -6.12 16.06
N ALA A 457 10.82 -7.20 16.64
CA ALA A 457 11.48 -7.94 17.71
C ALA A 457 12.77 -8.62 17.23
N GLN A 458 12.74 -9.23 16.04
CA GLN A 458 13.91 -9.86 15.43
C GLN A 458 15.01 -8.83 15.11
N GLU A 459 14.64 -7.68 14.56
CA GLU A 459 15.57 -6.57 14.29
C GLU A 459 16.25 -6.04 15.56
N LEU A 460 15.54 -6.00 16.69
CA LEU A 460 16.13 -5.61 17.98
C LEU A 460 17.21 -6.59 18.46
N ARG A 461 17.06 -7.89 18.15
CA ARG A 461 17.99 -8.94 18.60
C ARG A 461 19.13 -9.22 17.63
N GLN A 462 18.86 -9.11 16.33
CA GLN A 462 19.79 -9.53 15.26
C GLN A 462 20.34 -8.34 14.46
N GLY A 463 19.78 -7.14 14.65
CA GLY A 463 20.02 -6.00 13.78
C GLY A 463 19.16 -6.06 12.50
N LEU A 464 19.20 -4.97 11.73
CA LEU A 464 18.52 -4.89 10.44
C LEU A 464 19.51 -5.28 9.34
N GLU A 465 19.27 -6.43 8.69
CA GLU A 465 19.97 -6.78 7.46
C GLU A 465 19.34 -6.05 6.27
N PRO A 466 20.12 -5.33 5.45
CA PRO A 466 19.60 -4.72 4.24
C PRO A 466 19.02 -5.78 3.30
N LEU A 467 17.83 -5.52 2.76
CA LEU A 467 17.28 -6.36 1.71
C LEU A 467 18.18 -6.30 0.47
N PRO A 468 18.40 -7.44 -0.22
CA PRO A 468 19.21 -7.45 -1.43
C PRO A 468 18.57 -6.55 -2.50
N LYS A 469 19.39 -5.71 -3.13
CA LYS A 469 18.93 -4.88 -4.25
C LYS A 469 18.57 -5.79 -5.43
N PRO A 470 17.31 -5.80 -5.90
CA PRO A 470 16.92 -6.66 -6.99
C PRO A 470 17.51 -6.16 -8.32
N ARG A 471 17.82 -7.07 -9.24
CA ARG A 471 18.33 -6.71 -10.56
C ARG A 471 17.16 -6.37 -11.48
N MET A 472 17.09 -5.13 -11.93
CA MET A 472 16.06 -4.69 -12.89
C MET A 472 16.41 -5.13 -14.32
N PRO A 473 15.51 -5.82 -15.05
CA PRO A 473 15.70 -6.11 -16.46
C PRO A 473 15.83 -4.85 -17.31
N ALA A 474 16.61 -4.93 -18.39
CA ALA A 474 16.75 -3.83 -19.34
C ALA A 474 15.41 -3.41 -19.97
N ARG A 475 14.52 -4.38 -20.25
CA ARG A 475 13.16 -4.10 -20.78
C ARG A 475 12.36 -3.24 -19.81
N THR A 476 12.29 -3.62 -18.54
CA THR A 476 11.61 -2.85 -17.49
C THR A 476 12.24 -1.47 -17.30
N ALA A 477 13.57 -1.40 -17.25
CA ALA A 477 14.27 -0.13 -17.11
C ALA A 477 13.90 0.84 -18.23
N ARG A 478 13.85 0.38 -19.50
CA ARG A 478 13.46 1.20 -20.66
C ARG A 478 12.04 1.77 -20.60
N GLN A 479 11.13 1.11 -19.89
CA GLN A 479 9.73 1.53 -19.77
C GLN A 479 9.52 2.63 -18.72
N ILE A 480 10.46 2.87 -17.81
CA ILE A 480 10.32 3.91 -16.78
C ILE A 480 10.30 5.30 -17.44
N PRO A 481 9.28 6.15 -17.19
CA PRO A 481 9.26 7.52 -17.69
C PRO A 481 10.46 8.34 -17.17
N VAL A 482 11.06 9.15 -18.05
CA VAL A 482 12.24 9.96 -17.68
C VAL A 482 11.86 11.07 -16.70
N GLU A 483 10.66 11.62 -16.83
CA GLU A 483 10.12 12.67 -15.97
C GLU A 483 10.09 12.22 -14.52
N PHE A 484 9.60 11.00 -14.29
CA PHE A 484 9.56 10.40 -12.97
C PHE A 484 10.96 10.29 -12.35
N LEU A 485 11.96 9.86 -13.13
CA LEU A 485 13.35 9.79 -12.64
C LEU A 485 13.92 11.16 -12.29
N LEU A 486 13.60 12.19 -13.08
CA LEU A 486 14.04 13.56 -12.80
C LEU A 486 13.36 14.14 -11.55
N GLU A 487 12.08 13.84 -11.33
CA GLU A 487 11.36 14.19 -10.09
C GLU A 487 12.01 13.52 -8.86
N GLN A 488 12.35 12.23 -8.96
CA GLN A 488 13.06 11.53 -7.88
C GLN A 488 14.45 12.12 -7.65
N MET A 489 15.17 12.47 -8.71
CA MET A 489 16.47 13.11 -8.61
C MET A 489 16.35 14.46 -7.89
N ALA A 490 15.33 15.27 -8.22
CA ALA A 490 15.10 16.56 -7.55
C ALA A 490 14.89 16.42 -6.04
N ALA A 491 14.16 15.40 -5.59
CA ALA A 491 13.95 15.10 -4.16
C ALA A 491 15.23 14.65 -3.43
N ASN A 492 16.24 14.20 -4.17
CA ASN A 492 17.54 13.76 -3.64
C ASN A 492 18.60 14.87 -3.66
N LEU A 493 18.25 16.14 -3.91
CA LEU A 493 19.20 17.24 -3.80
C LEU A 493 19.64 17.39 -2.34
N ASP A 494 20.95 17.37 -2.07
CA ASP A 494 21.51 17.71 -0.77
C ASP A 494 21.25 19.20 -0.48
N PRO A 495 20.36 19.53 0.49
CA PRO A 495 19.97 20.90 0.74
C PRO A 495 21.11 21.72 1.34
N THR A 496 22.04 21.10 2.08
CA THR A 496 23.17 21.77 2.72
C THR A 496 24.23 22.13 1.67
N ALA A 497 24.59 21.18 0.81
CA ALA A 497 25.58 21.40 -0.24
C ALA A 497 25.10 22.32 -1.38
N SER A 498 23.81 22.65 -1.41
CA SER A 498 23.15 23.48 -2.43
C SER A 498 22.49 24.76 -1.89
N LEU A 499 22.69 25.10 -0.61
CA LEU A 499 22.04 26.26 0.03
C LEU A 499 22.47 27.61 -0.59
N GLU A 500 23.74 27.74 -0.94
CA GLU A 500 24.32 28.97 -1.51
C GLU A 500 24.48 28.89 -3.05
N VAL A 501 23.80 27.93 -3.69
CA VAL A 501 23.91 27.68 -5.11
C VAL A 501 22.77 28.35 -5.87
N HIS A 502 23.09 28.94 -7.03
CA HIS A 502 22.13 29.29 -8.06
C HIS A 502 22.74 29.04 -9.44
N GLN A 503 22.42 27.89 -10.04
CA GLN A 503 23.02 27.44 -11.30
C GLN A 503 22.07 26.49 -12.04
N SER A 504 22.30 26.28 -13.33
CA SER A 504 21.48 25.37 -14.14
C SER A 504 22.31 24.40 -14.97
N LEU A 505 21.69 23.28 -15.34
CA LEU A 505 22.19 22.30 -16.28
C LEU A 505 21.06 21.98 -17.27
N VAL A 506 21.41 21.83 -18.54
CA VAL A 506 20.47 21.41 -19.57
C VAL A 506 20.69 19.94 -19.89
N LEU A 507 19.61 19.18 -20.00
CA LEU A 507 19.61 17.80 -20.47
C LEU A 507 18.83 17.70 -21.77
N VAL A 508 19.43 17.12 -22.80
CA VAL A 508 18.79 16.85 -24.10
C VAL A 508 18.74 15.34 -24.30
N LEU A 509 17.57 14.84 -24.65
CA LEU A 509 17.30 13.43 -24.97
C LEU A 509 16.86 13.34 -26.44
N PRO A 510 17.81 13.20 -27.39
CA PRO A 510 17.52 13.27 -28.82
C PRO A 510 16.56 12.16 -29.28
N ASP A 511 16.70 10.96 -28.72
CA ASP A 511 15.86 9.79 -29.03
C ASP A 511 14.37 10.00 -28.68
N LEU A 512 14.08 10.88 -27.71
CA LEU A 512 12.72 11.27 -27.34
C LEU A 512 12.30 12.62 -27.90
N GLY A 513 13.21 13.37 -28.54
CA GLY A 513 12.99 14.77 -28.91
C GLY A 513 12.69 15.67 -27.70
N ARG A 514 13.21 15.34 -26.52
CA ARG A 514 12.93 16.04 -25.26
C ARG A 514 14.13 16.84 -24.77
N ARG A 515 13.84 17.94 -24.08
CA ARG A 515 14.80 18.84 -23.45
C ARG A 515 14.32 19.17 -22.05
N TYR A 516 15.25 19.25 -21.10
CA TYR A 516 14.97 19.66 -19.73
C TYR A 516 15.99 20.68 -19.26
N VAL A 517 15.53 21.61 -18.44
CA VAL A 517 16.37 22.54 -17.68
C VAL A 517 16.25 22.18 -16.21
N ILE A 518 17.38 21.88 -15.58
CA ILE A 518 17.46 21.56 -14.16
C ILE A 518 18.16 22.71 -13.46
N THR A 519 17.45 23.40 -12.58
CA THR A 519 17.97 24.54 -11.82
C THR A 519 18.16 24.16 -10.36
N GLN A 520 19.38 24.29 -9.84
CA GLN A 520 19.66 24.21 -8.41
C GLN A 520 19.65 25.63 -7.83
N ARG A 521 18.77 25.88 -6.87
CA ARG A 521 18.62 27.19 -6.23
C ARG A 521 18.24 27.04 -4.76
N ARG A 522 19.12 27.47 -3.85
CA ARG A 522 18.85 27.57 -2.40
C ARG A 522 18.26 26.30 -1.79
N GLY A 523 18.91 25.17 -1.99
CA GLY A 523 18.45 23.88 -1.47
C GLY A 523 17.32 23.22 -2.26
N VAL A 524 16.90 23.80 -3.40
CA VAL A 524 15.81 23.29 -4.24
C VAL A 524 16.30 22.95 -5.64
N ALA A 525 15.85 21.81 -6.17
CA ALA A 525 16.00 21.46 -7.58
C ALA A 525 14.67 21.66 -8.30
N GLU A 526 14.67 22.54 -9.30
CA GLU A 526 13.55 22.74 -10.22
C GLU A 526 13.86 22.01 -11.53
N VAL A 527 12.92 21.23 -12.04
CA VAL A 527 13.04 20.53 -13.33
C VAL A 527 11.93 21.02 -14.24
N ILE A 528 12.30 21.60 -15.38
CA ILE A 528 11.38 22.13 -16.38
C ILE A 528 11.59 21.41 -17.70
N ALA A 529 10.52 20.93 -18.31
CA ALA A 529 10.55 20.45 -19.69
C ALA A 529 10.54 21.64 -20.65
N GLY A 530 11.41 21.61 -21.67
CA GLY A 530 11.54 22.65 -22.68
C GLY A 530 12.56 23.72 -22.32
N GLU A 531 12.14 24.98 -22.37
CA GLU A 531 13.02 26.14 -22.18
C GLU A 531 13.14 26.57 -20.72
N ALA A 532 14.21 27.31 -20.44
CA ALA A 532 14.46 27.87 -19.12
C ALA A 532 13.38 28.89 -18.73
N LEU A 533 12.98 28.88 -17.46
CA LEU A 533 12.08 29.90 -16.92
C LEU A 533 12.82 31.23 -16.66
N PRO A 534 12.09 32.36 -16.58
CA PRO A 534 12.69 33.63 -16.20
C PRO A 534 13.43 33.55 -14.86
N GLY A 535 14.68 34.03 -14.84
CA GLY A 535 15.54 34.01 -13.65
C GLY A 535 16.43 32.78 -13.53
N THR A 536 16.30 31.79 -14.41
CA THR A 536 17.25 30.67 -14.50
C THR A 536 18.62 31.17 -14.99
N PRO A 537 19.74 30.85 -14.30
CA PRO A 537 21.07 31.19 -14.76
C PRO A 537 21.43 30.50 -16.08
N GLY A 538 22.39 31.04 -16.82
CA GLY A 538 22.94 30.34 -17.99
C GLY A 538 23.47 28.95 -17.60
N PRO A 539 23.31 27.93 -18.47
CA PRO A 539 23.67 26.56 -18.13
C PRO A 539 25.18 26.39 -17.98
N LEU A 540 25.58 25.66 -16.95
CA LEU A 540 26.97 25.24 -16.75
C LEU A 540 27.44 24.32 -17.88
N ALA A 541 26.52 23.48 -18.35
CA ALA A 541 26.68 22.60 -19.48
C ALA A 541 25.31 22.17 -20.04
N THR A 542 25.32 21.76 -21.31
CA THR A 542 24.28 20.95 -21.93
C THR A 542 24.79 19.51 -22.04
N LEU A 543 24.10 18.58 -21.41
CA LEU A 543 24.35 17.14 -21.55
C LEU A 543 23.37 16.57 -22.58
N SER A 544 23.88 15.93 -23.63
CA SER A 544 23.08 15.20 -24.61
C SER A 544 23.37 13.71 -24.50
N MET A 545 22.33 12.89 -24.34
CA MET A 545 22.41 11.44 -24.20
C MET A 545 21.08 10.78 -24.57
N ASP A 546 21.09 9.49 -24.92
CA ASP A 546 19.85 8.74 -25.10
C ASP A 546 19.12 8.53 -23.77
N SER A 547 17.79 8.49 -23.83
CA SER A 547 16.96 8.28 -22.65
C SER A 547 17.31 7.00 -21.89
N ASN A 548 17.73 5.93 -22.57
CA ASN A 548 18.14 4.70 -21.88
C ASN A 548 19.40 4.91 -21.04
N ASP A 549 20.38 5.69 -21.52
CA ASP A 549 21.61 5.97 -20.77
C ASP A 549 21.33 6.89 -19.57
N LEU A 550 20.40 7.84 -19.69
CA LEU A 550 19.89 8.60 -18.55
C LEU A 550 19.31 7.66 -17.48
N ARG A 551 18.47 6.69 -17.88
CA ARG A 551 17.88 5.72 -16.95
C ARG A 551 18.96 4.89 -16.25
N GLN A 552 19.96 4.41 -17.00
CA GLN A 552 21.09 3.68 -16.40
C GLN A 552 21.86 4.55 -15.40
N MET A 553 22.03 5.85 -15.70
CA MET A 553 22.70 6.80 -14.83
C MET A 553 21.93 7.05 -13.53
N VAL A 554 20.66 7.44 -13.62
CA VAL A 554 19.85 7.80 -12.45
C VAL A 554 19.53 6.58 -11.58
N LEU A 555 19.36 5.40 -12.18
CA LEU A 555 19.18 4.15 -11.43
C LEU A 555 20.49 3.60 -10.83
N GLY A 556 21.64 4.22 -11.12
CA GLY A 556 22.94 3.85 -10.57
C GLY A 556 23.57 2.60 -11.20
N PHE A 557 23.10 2.15 -12.37
CA PHE A 557 23.69 1.03 -13.10
C PHE A 557 25.00 1.41 -13.80
N GLN A 558 25.12 2.68 -14.24
CA GLN A 558 26.35 3.23 -14.80
C GLN A 558 26.57 4.65 -14.27
N GLY A 559 27.81 4.99 -13.94
CA GLY A 559 28.14 6.35 -13.49
C GLY A 559 28.24 7.34 -14.66
N PRO A 560 28.06 8.66 -14.40
CA PRO A 560 28.21 9.70 -15.43
C PRO A 560 29.59 9.68 -16.10
N LEU A 561 30.65 9.36 -15.35
CA LEU A 561 32.01 9.23 -15.89
C LEU A 561 32.14 8.06 -16.88
N ALA A 562 31.56 6.91 -16.56
CA ALA A 562 31.64 5.72 -17.41
C ALA A 562 30.86 5.92 -18.72
N LEU A 563 29.67 6.52 -18.65
CA LEU A 563 28.87 6.87 -19.82
C LEU A 563 29.57 7.90 -20.71
N HIS A 564 30.18 8.93 -20.11
CA HIS A 564 30.93 9.92 -20.87
C HIS A 564 32.18 9.33 -21.54
N ALA A 565 32.96 8.49 -20.83
CA ALA A 565 34.11 7.80 -21.39
C ALA A 565 33.76 6.85 -22.55
N ALA A 566 32.55 6.26 -22.50
CA ALA A 566 32.00 5.45 -23.58
C ALA A 566 31.42 6.27 -24.76
N GLY A 567 31.51 7.60 -24.74
CA GLY A 567 30.99 8.47 -25.80
C GLY A 567 29.46 8.63 -25.79
N LYS A 568 28.77 8.18 -24.75
CA LYS A 568 27.30 8.22 -24.63
C LYS A 568 26.76 9.53 -24.09
N ILE A 569 27.63 10.40 -23.58
CA ILE A 569 27.29 11.75 -23.13
C ILE A 569 28.11 12.73 -23.94
N THR A 570 27.43 13.50 -24.80
CA THR A 570 28.02 14.69 -25.41
C THR A 570 27.81 15.88 -24.49
N VAL A 571 28.84 16.71 -24.33
CA VAL A 571 28.85 17.83 -23.39
C VAL A 571 29.19 19.11 -24.14
N GLU A 572 28.31 20.10 -24.08
CA GLU A 572 28.61 21.48 -24.45
C GLU A 572 28.77 22.30 -23.18
N GLY A 573 29.84 23.08 -23.03
CA GLY A 573 30.17 23.78 -21.78
C GLY A 573 31.15 23.01 -20.89
N SER A 574 31.01 23.11 -19.56
CA SER A 574 32.01 22.58 -18.62
C SER A 574 31.60 21.24 -18.00
N TRP A 575 32.22 20.15 -18.42
CA TRP A 575 32.00 18.81 -17.85
C TRP A 575 32.30 18.74 -16.34
N LEU A 576 33.38 19.37 -15.88
CA LEU A 576 33.74 19.40 -14.46
C LEU A 576 32.65 20.09 -13.61
N LYS A 577 32.08 21.19 -14.10
CA LYS A 577 30.98 21.87 -13.42
C LYS A 577 29.69 21.05 -13.47
N ALA A 578 29.42 20.34 -14.56
CA ALA A 578 28.30 19.41 -14.68
C ALA A 578 28.41 18.24 -13.69
N LEU A 579 29.60 17.66 -13.51
CA LEU A 579 29.83 16.63 -12.50
C LEU A 579 29.62 17.15 -11.09
N ALA A 580 30.15 18.33 -10.77
CA ALA A 580 29.91 18.96 -9.47
C ALA A 580 28.43 19.29 -9.24
N PHE A 581 27.69 19.65 -10.29
CA PHE A 581 26.24 19.82 -10.26
C PHE A 581 25.54 18.51 -9.91
N LEU A 582 25.86 17.42 -10.64
CA LEU A 582 25.26 16.10 -10.45
C LEU A 582 25.59 15.48 -9.08
N ALA A 583 26.80 15.70 -8.55
CA ALA A 583 27.26 15.16 -7.28
C ALA A 583 26.48 15.69 -6.05
N ARG A 584 25.69 16.75 -6.21
CA ARG A 584 24.79 17.27 -5.16
C ARG A 584 23.48 16.49 -5.06
N PHE A 585 23.15 15.66 -6.05
CA PHE A 585 22.02 14.74 -5.94
C PHE A 585 22.51 13.46 -5.27
N GLN A 586 22.26 13.34 -3.98
CA GLN A 586 22.62 12.17 -3.19
C GLN A 586 21.35 11.53 -2.67
N PRO A 587 21.14 10.21 -2.88
CA PRO A 587 20.07 9.50 -2.18
C PRO A 587 20.21 9.77 -0.68
N ALA A 588 19.09 10.01 0.02
CA ALA A 588 19.11 10.18 1.47
C ALA A 588 19.95 9.08 2.13
N ALA A 589 20.90 9.46 2.98
CA ALA A 589 21.79 8.53 3.68
C ALA A 589 20.96 7.51 4.48
N GLY A 590 20.82 6.32 3.91
CA GLY A 590 20.01 5.23 4.43
C GLY A 590 20.50 3.91 3.85
N GLY A 591 21.80 3.66 4.01
CA GLY A 591 22.51 2.49 3.49
C GLY A 591 23.84 2.88 2.85
N GLY A 592 24.75 3.47 3.64
CA GLY A 592 26.15 3.58 3.27
C GLY A 592 26.84 2.23 3.44
N ALA A 593 27.68 1.89 2.46
CA ALA A 593 28.45 0.66 2.22
C ALA A 593 27.65 -0.54 1.72
#